data_AF-A0A7C2XV24-F1
#
_entry.id   AF-A0A7C2XV24-F1
#
_cell.length_a   1.000
_cell.length_b   1.000
_cell.length_c   1.000
_cell.angle_alpha   90.00
_cell.angle_beta   90.00
_cell.angle_gamma   90.00
#
_symmetry.space_group_name_H-M   'P 1'
#
loop_
_entity.id
_entity.type
_entity.pdbx_description
1 polymer ?
#
loop_
_entity_poly.entity_id
_entity_poly.type
_entity_poly.pdbx_seq_one_letter_code
_entity_poly.pdbx_strand_id
1 'polypeptide(L)' 'MRHFLIENSIICGITALQESITHHDISKIKSYLKALKLSIGLAVNFGKSKVEIRGVRN' A
#
# COMPACT_ATOMS: atom_id res chain seq x y z
N MET A 1 6.83 -4.03 5.13
CA MET A 1 5.45 -3.52 4.94
C MET A 1 4.45 -4.51 5.54
N ARG A 2 3.57 -4.04 6.43
CA ARG A 2 2.39 -4.79 6.91
C ARG A 2 1.18 -4.37 6.07
N HIS A 3 0.22 -5.27 5.85
CA HIS A 3 -0.95 -4.98 5.03
C HIS A 3 -2.23 -5.19 5.83
N PHE A 4 -3.18 -4.29 5.66
CA PHE A 4 -4.50 -4.33 6.28
C PHE A 4 -5.55 -4.32 5.19
N LEU A 5 -6.55 -5.19 5.32
CA LEU A 5 -7.79 -5.12 4.54
C LEU A 5 -8.82 -4.34 5.37
N ILE A 6 -9.25 -3.19 4.86
CA ILE A 6 -10.19 -2.30 5.52
C ILE A 6 -11.55 -2.45 4.85
N GLU A 7 -12.59 -2.74 5.64
CA GLU A 7 -13.98 -2.90 5.19
C GLU A 7 -14.14 -3.81 3.96
N ASN A 8 -13.31 -4.86 3.87
CA ASN A 8 -13.22 -5.76 2.71
C ASN A 8 -13.10 -5.06 1.35
N SER A 9 -12.62 -3.82 1.31
CA SER A 9 -12.70 -2.95 0.13
C SER A 9 -11.39 -2.28 -0.24
N ILE A 10 -10.53 -2.00 0.74
CA ILE A 10 -9.28 -1.25 0.54
C ILE A 10 -8.11 -2.03 1.14
N ILE A 11 -7.05 -2.22 0.36
CA ILE A 11 -5.77 -2.72 0.88
C ILE A 11 -4.89 -1.55 1.27
N CYS A 12 -4.47 -1.48 2.54
CA CYS A 12 -3.53 -0.49 3.03
C CYS A 12 -2.21 -1.17 3.43
N GLY A 13 -1.16 -0.94 2.65
CA GLY A 13 0.21 -1.36 2.94
C GLY A 13 0.97 -0.26 3.70
N ILE A 14 1.38 -0.55 4.92
CA ILE A 14 2.07 0.39 5.81
C ILE A 14 3.52 -0.03 6.04
N THR A 15 4.41 0.93 5.91
CA THR A 15 5.85 0.83 6.20
C THR A 15 6.31 2.09 6.94
N ALA A 16 7.55 2.08 7.44
CA ALA A 16 8.11 3.22 8.16
C ALA A 16 9.62 3.33 7.91
N LEU A 17 10.13 4.56 7.98
CA LEU A 17 11.54 4.93 7.87
C LEU A 17 12.22 4.52 6.56
N GLN A 18 11.46 4.15 5.53
CA GLN A 18 12.02 3.88 4.20
C GLN A 18 12.36 5.18 3.47
N GLU A 19 13.38 5.15 2.61
CA GLU A 19 13.73 6.28 1.74
C GLU A 19 12.58 6.67 0.80
N SER A 20 11.84 5.71 0.27
CA SER A 20 10.61 5.95 -0.49
C SER A 20 9.78 4.67 -0.60
N ILE A 21 8.52 4.81 -1.01
CA ILE A 21 7.70 3.65 -1.41
C ILE A 21 8.29 3.05 -2.69
N THR A 22 8.70 1.79 -2.63
CA THR A 22 9.39 1.12 -3.75
C THR A 22 8.40 0.53 -4.77
N HIS A 23 8.89 0.21 -5.97
CA HIS A 23 8.10 -0.55 -6.95
C HIS A 23 7.65 -1.92 -6.44
N HIS A 24 8.47 -2.57 -5.62
CA HIS A 24 8.14 -3.86 -5.03
C HIS A 24 6.98 -3.76 -4.04
N ASP A 25 6.90 -2.68 -3.25
CA ASP A 25 5.78 -2.41 -2.35
C ASP A 25 4.46 -2.23 -3.12
N ILE A 26 4.51 -1.48 -4.22
CA ILE A 26 3.35 -1.29 -5.11
C ILE A 26 2.93 -2.61 -5.76
N SER A 27 3.89 -3.41 -6.24
CA SER A 27 3.61 -4.71 -6.84
C SER A 27 2.94 -5.69 -5.87
N LYS A 28 3.35 -5.68 -4.59
CA LYS A 28 2.67 -6.48 -3.54
C LYS A 28 1.22 -6.08 -3.36
N ILE A 29 0.94 -4.78 -3.27
CA ILE A 29 -0.44 -4.28 -3.15
C ILE A 29 -1.24 -4.69 -4.40
N LYS A 30 -0.70 -4.54 -5.61
CA LYS A 30 -1.37 -4.98 -6.85
C LYS A 30 -1.71 -6.47 -6.83
N SER A 31 -0.80 -7.33 -6.34
CA SER A 31 -1.08 -8.76 -6.21
C SER A 31 -2.26 -9.04 -5.29
N TYR A 32 -2.36 -8.32 -4.17
CA TYR A 32 -3.52 -8.42 -3.27
C TYR A 32 -4.81 -7.91 -3.91
N LEU A 33 -4.77 -6.78 -4.61
CA LEU A 33 -5.93 -6.24 -5.34
C LEU A 33 -6.48 -7.27 -6.33
N LYS A 34 -5.61 -7.93 -7.10
CA LYS A 34 -6.00 -9.00 -8.04
C LYS A 34 -6.60 -10.20 -7.33
N ALA A 35 -5.93 -10.71 -6.28
CA ALA A 35 -6.38 -11.89 -5.55
C ALA A 35 -7.74 -11.68 -4.86
N LEU A 36 -7.99 -10.47 -4.36
CA LEU A 36 -9.20 -10.12 -3.62
C LEU A 36 -10.27 -9.46 -4.49
N LYS A 37 -10.02 -9.30 -5.80
CA LYS A 37 -10.91 -8.61 -6.74
C LYS A 37 -11.27 -7.18 -6.31
N LEU A 38 -10.30 -6.47 -5.74
CA LEU A 38 -10.44 -5.07 -5.30
C LEU A 38 -9.83 -4.12 -6.33
N SER A 39 -10.33 -2.89 -6.36
CA SER A 39 -9.92 -1.87 -7.34
C SER A 39 -8.91 -0.86 -6.79
N ILE A 40 -8.82 -0.74 -5.45
CA ILE A 40 -8.06 0.33 -4.79
C ILE A 40 -7.24 -0.15 -3.61
N GLY A 41 -6.02 0.36 -3.53
CA GLY A 41 -5.15 0.21 -2.37
C GLY A 41 -4.30 1.46 -2.12
N LEU A 42 -3.65 1.48 -0.97
CA LEU A 42 -2.77 2.55 -0.51
C LEU A 42 -1.44 1.95 -0.08
N ALA A 43 -0.34 2.58 -0.50
CA ALA A 43 0.97 2.40 0.11
C ALA A 43 1.26 3.63 0.96
N VAL A 44 1.61 3.43 2.24
CA VAL A 44 1.87 4.50 3.19
C VAL A 44 3.22 4.26 3.87
N ASN A 45 4.11 5.26 3.81
CA ASN A 45 5.41 5.24 4.48
C ASN A 45 5.48 6.37 5.52
N PHE A 46 5.59 5.98 6.80
CA PHE A 46 5.67 6.88 7.95
C PHE A 46 7.11 7.14 8.39
N GLY A 47 7.30 8.04 9.36
CA GLY A 47 8.56 8.24 10.06
C GLY A 47 9.56 9.17 9.37
N LYS A 48 9.15 9.86 8.31
CA LYS A 48 9.92 10.95 7.71
C LYS A 48 9.32 12.30 8.13
N SER A 49 9.96 13.41 7.71
CA SER A 49 9.43 14.76 7.94
C SER A 49 8.03 14.99 7.33
N LYS A 50 7.66 14.19 6.33
CA LYS A 50 6.32 14.13 5.72
C LYS A 50 5.93 12.69 5.48
N VAL A 51 4.66 12.36 5.69
CA VAL A 51 4.12 11.05 5.29
C VAL A 51 4.13 10.95 3.76
N GLU A 52 4.58 9.82 3.23
CA GLU A 52 4.42 9.51 1.80
C GLU A 52 3.22 8.58 1.64
N ILE A 53 2.29 8.96 0.76
CA ILE A 53 1.09 8.18 0.45
C ILE A 53 1.02 8.01 -1.07
N ARG A 54 0.84 6.78 -1.54
CA ARG A 54 0.61 6.46 -2.95
C ARG A 54 -0.65 5.64 -3.12
N GLY A 55 -1.54 6.09 -4.01
CA GLY A 55 -2.68 5.31 -4.48
C GLY A 55 -2.25 4.22 -5.44
N VAL A 56 -2.81 3.02 -5.28
CA VAL A 56 -2.58 1.88 -6.16
C VAL A 56 -3.91 1.45 -6.74
N ARG A 57 -3.98 1.33 -8.06
CA ARG A 57 -5.14 0.80 -8.78
C ARG A 57 -4.75 -0.51 -9.48
N ASN A 58 -5.74 -1.39 -9.60
CA ASN A 58 -5.63 -2.61 -10.41
C ASN A 58 -5.69 -2.27 -11.90
#